data_AF-A0A2V8T1Q8-F1
#
_entry.id   AF-A0A2V8T1Q8-F1
#
_cell.length_a   1.000
_cell.length_b   1.000
_cell.length_c   1.000
_cell.angle_alpha   90.00
_cell.angle_beta   90.00
_cell.angle_gamma   90.00
#
_symmetry.space_group_name_H-M   'P 1'
#
loop_
_entity.id
_entity.type
_entity.pdbx_description
1 polymer ?
#
loop_
_entity_poly.entity_id
_entity_poly.type
_entity_poly.pdbx_seq_one_letter_code
_entity_poly.pdbx_strand_id
1 'polypeptide(L)'
;VVRIMPTCGVPGRASGKVFLSLSIYEKTSGGGYAFPDNVGFIVDLPNRQSFSPDAAWYTGELEGMKFLSGAPAFAVEVRSENAYGPTAERELAQKRRDYFTAGTLVVWDVDLLSDNVISVYRFTDPETPTSTRLDDAR
;
A
#
# COMPACT_ATOMS: atom_id res chain seq x y z
N VAL A 1 -4.05 9.24 18.70
CA VAL A 1 -5.39 8.80 18.23
C VAL A 1 -5.23 8.20 16.86
N VAL A 2 -5.63 6.96 16.64
CA VAL A 2 -5.71 6.35 15.30
C VAL A 2 -7.07 6.70 14.72
N ARG A 3 -7.12 7.42 13.59
CA ARG A 3 -8.36 7.66 12.86
C ARG A 3 -8.55 6.53 11.86
N ILE A 4 -9.63 5.79 11.99
CA ILE A 4 -10.02 4.76 11.02
C ILE A 4 -11.14 5.36 10.17
N MET A 5 -10.93 5.42 8.86
CA MET A 5 -12.03 5.59 7.92
C MET A 5 -12.37 4.21 7.37
N PRO A 6 -13.64 3.76 7.46
CA PRO A 6 -14.02 2.47 6.91
C PRO A 6 -13.85 2.46 5.38
N THR A 7 -13.24 1.39 4.86
CA THR A 7 -12.98 1.21 3.43
C THR A 7 -14.28 0.96 2.67
N CYS A 8 -14.51 1.70 1.58
CA CYS A 8 -15.68 1.54 0.71
C CYS A 8 -15.69 0.15 0.03
N GLY A 9 -16.87 -0.36 -0.35
CA GLY A 9 -17.04 -1.75 -0.78
C GLY A 9 -16.18 -2.19 -1.98
N VAL A 10 -16.12 -1.39 -3.05
CA VAL A 10 -15.33 -1.74 -4.26
C VAL A 10 -13.82 -1.65 -3.99
N PRO A 11 -13.28 -0.56 -3.40
CA PRO A 11 -11.88 -0.50 -2.96
C PRO A 11 -11.48 -1.65 -2.02
N GLY A 12 -12.30 -1.94 -1.00
CA GLY A 12 -12.04 -3.03 -0.04
C GLY A 12 -12.04 -4.42 -0.69
N ARG A 13 -12.87 -4.62 -1.72
CA ARG A 13 -12.82 -5.87 -2.49
C ARG A 13 -11.57 -5.97 -3.35
N ALA A 14 -11.09 -4.87 -3.93
CA ALA A 14 -9.87 -4.85 -4.72
C ALA A 14 -8.64 -5.14 -3.84
N SER A 15 -8.52 -4.46 -2.69
CA SER A 15 -7.43 -4.70 -1.74
C SER A 15 -7.44 -6.14 -1.20
N GLY A 16 -8.62 -6.68 -0.88
CA GLY A 16 -8.76 -8.07 -0.46
C GLY A 16 -8.26 -9.10 -1.49
N LYS A 17 -8.42 -8.82 -2.79
CA LYS A 17 -7.86 -9.68 -3.85
C LYS A 17 -6.33 -9.60 -3.91
N VAL A 18 -5.77 -8.40 -3.75
CA VAL A 18 -4.31 -8.22 -3.72
C VAL A 18 -3.71 -8.94 -2.52
N PHE A 19 -4.31 -8.77 -1.33
CA PHE A 19 -3.93 -9.52 -0.13
C PHE A 19 -3.99 -11.04 -0.35
N LEU A 20 -5.07 -11.56 -0.97
CA LEU A 20 -5.18 -12.99 -1.27
C LEU A 20 -4.02 -13.47 -2.16
N SER A 21 -3.66 -12.70 -3.19
CA SER A 21 -2.52 -13.02 -4.06
C SER A 21 -1.20 -13.03 -3.28
N LEU A 22 -0.97 -12.06 -2.40
CA LEU A 22 0.21 -12.02 -1.54
C LEU A 22 0.25 -13.20 -0.57
N SER A 23 -0.89 -13.56 0.04
CA SER A 23 -0.97 -14.71 0.96
C SER A 23 -0.73 -16.04 0.26
N ILE A 24 -1.13 -16.17 -1.01
CA ILE A 24 -0.75 -17.32 -1.83
C ILE A 24 0.76 -17.34 -2.04
N TYR A 25 1.36 -16.20 -2.43
CA TYR A 25 2.81 -16.08 -2.62
C TYR A 25 3.61 -16.39 -1.33
N GLU A 26 3.12 -15.94 -0.17
CA GLU A 26 3.65 -16.31 1.15
C GLU A 26 3.75 -17.81 1.33
N LYS A 27 2.68 -18.54 1.02
CA LYS A 27 2.63 -20.00 1.17
C LYS A 27 3.51 -20.73 0.15
N THR A 28 3.60 -20.23 -1.08
CA THR A 28 4.29 -20.94 -2.16
C THR A 28 5.79 -20.62 -2.24
N SER A 29 6.17 -19.41 -1.86
CA SER A 29 7.53 -18.87 -2.09
C SER A 29 8.21 -18.42 -0.80
N GLY A 30 7.44 -18.04 0.23
CA GLY A 30 7.98 -17.52 1.49
C GLY A 30 8.69 -16.16 1.32
N GLY A 31 9.59 -15.85 2.27
CA GLY A 31 10.43 -14.64 2.24
C GLY A 31 9.80 -13.37 2.84
N GLY A 32 8.64 -13.49 3.48
CA GLY A 32 7.92 -12.40 4.13
C GLY A 32 6.50 -12.80 4.50
N TYR A 33 5.69 -11.81 4.87
CA TYR A 33 4.34 -11.97 5.40
C TYR A 33 3.36 -11.06 4.66
N ALA A 34 2.22 -11.60 4.25
CA ALA A 34 1.13 -10.83 3.67
C ALA A 34 0.23 -10.25 4.77
N PHE A 35 -0.09 -8.96 4.67
CA PHE A 35 -1.02 -8.30 5.58
C PHE A 35 -2.17 -7.64 4.83
N PRO A 36 -3.41 -7.79 5.31
CA PRO A 36 -4.55 -7.04 4.79
C PRO A 36 -4.59 -5.62 5.37
N ASP A 37 -5.62 -4.86 4.99
CA ASP A 37 -5.96 -3.56 5.57
C ASP A 37 -6.01 -3.57 7.11
N ASN A 38 -5.87 -2.39 7.71
CA ASN A 38 -5.96 -2.08 9.14
C ASN A 38 -4.82 -2.66 10.00
N VAL A 39 -3.69 -3.00 9.38
CA VAL A 39 -2.45 -3.40 10.08
C VAL A 39 -1.52 -2.20 10.22
N GLY A 40 -1.15 -1.90 11.47
CA GLY A 40 -0.26 -0.78 11.80
C GLY A 40 1.23 -1.13 11.63
N PHE A 41 1.93 -0.29 10.88
CA PHE A 41 3.39 -0.30 10.71
C PHE A 41 3.97 0.95 11.38
N ILE A 42 4.80 0.80 12.40
CA ILE A 42 5.42 1.93 13.11
C ILE A 42 6.68 2.36 12.38
N VAL A 43 6.77 3.66 12.11
CA VAL A 43 7.94 4.30 11.50
C VAL A 43 8.30 5.56 12.28
N ASP A 44 9.53 6.03 12.14
CA ASP A 44 9.98 7.26 12.78
C ASP A 44 10.40 8.27 11.72
N LEU A 45 9.41 8.99 11.18
CA LEU A 45 9.63 10.08 10.22
C LEU A 45 9.18 11.42 10.85
N PRO A 46 9.78 12.55 10.46
CA PRO A 46 9.45 13.87 11.03
C PRO A 46 7.96 14.21 11.01
N ASN A 47 7.23 13.74 9.99
CA ASN A 47 5.82 14.05 9.77
C ASN A 47 4.90 12.82 9.82
N ARG A 48 5.42 11.64 10.19
CA ARG A 48 4.65 10.39 10.17
C ARG A 48 5.21 9.36 11.14
N GLN A 49 4.34 8.81 11.98
CA GLN A 49 4.69 7.78 12.96
C GLN A 49 4.20 6.37 12.59
N SER A 50 3.30 6.27 11.61
CA SER A 50 2.81 4.97 11.16
C SER A 50 2.20 4.96 9.76
N PHE A 51 2.07 3.75 9.23
CA PHE A 51 1.29 3.41 8.05
C PHE A 51 0.24 2.35 8.36
N SER A 52 -0.78 2.31 7.51
CA SER A 52 -1.78 1.24 7.41
C SER A 52 -2.23 1.17 5.96
N PRO A 53 -1.48 0.50 5.08
CA PRO A 53 -1.86 0.32 3.68
C PRO A 53 -3.05 -0.65 3.54
N ASP A 54 -3.70 -0.63 2.38
CA ASP A 54 -4.84 -1.52 2.09
C ASP A 54 -4.41 -2.99 1.90
N ALA A 55 -3.16 -3.19 1.48
CA ALA A 55 -2.47 -4.48 1.50
C ALA A 55 -0.95 -4.26 1.58
N ALA A 56 -0.23 -5.19 2.22
CA ALA A 56 1.21 -5.07 2.37
C ALA A 56 1.94 -6.41 2.32
N TRP A 57 3.20 -6.34 1.92
CA TRP A 57 4.21 -7.38 2.11
C TRP A 57 5.27 -6.89 3.08
N TYR A 58 5.48 -7.64 4.16
CA TYR A 58 6.44 -7.30 5.21
C TYR A 58 7.53 -8.36 5.30
N THR A 59 8.78 -7.92 5.38
CA THR A 59 9.96 -8.81 5.45
C THR A 59 10.68 -8.73 6.79
N GLY A 60 10.13 -8.02 7.77
CA GLY A 60 10.65 -7.98 9.13
C GLY A 60 10.07 -9.08 10.02
N GLU A 61 10.36 -8.98 11.31
CA GLU A 61 9.98 -9.99 12.30
C GLU A 61 8.57 -9.76 12.87
N LEU A 62 7.86 -10.85 13.18
CA LEU A 62 6.56 -10.79 13.85
C LEU A 62 6.74 -10.80 15.38
N GLU A 63 6.52 -9.65 16.03
CA GLU A 63 6.65 -9.50 17.48
C GLU A 63 5.33 -9.80 18.25
N GLY A 64 4.66 -10.90 17.90
CA GLY A 64 3.40 -11.30 18.53
C GLY A 64 2.25 -10.36 18.21
N MET A 65 1.54 -9.84 19.24
CA MET A 65 0.30 -9.06 19.10
C MET A 65 0.54 -7.54 19.00
N LYS A 66 1.69 -7.10 18.48
CA LYS A 66 2.08 -5.69 18.37
C LYS A 66 1.92 -5.17 16.94
N PHE A 67 2.00 -3.85 16.79
CA PHE A 67 2.26 -3.25 15.48
C PHE A 67 3.62 -3.68 14.93
N LEU A 68 3.72 -3.71 13.60
CA LEU A 68 4.93 -4.11 12.90
C LEU A 68 5.96 -2.98 12.96
N SER A 69 7.23 -3.34 13.16
CA SER A 69 8.32 -2.37 13.26
C SER A 69 8.89 -2.04 11.88
N GLY A 70 8.95 -0.76 11.51
CA GLY A 70 9.38 -0.31 10.19
C GLY A 70 8.27 -0.36 9.14
N ALA A 71 8.61 0.05 7.92
CA ALA A 71 7.69 0.04 6.78
C ALA A 71 7.58 -1.34 6.13
N PRO A 72 6.46 -1.65 5.44
CA PRO A 72 6.41 -2.82 4.58
C PRO A 72 7.39 -2.68 3.40
N ALA A 73 7.90 -3.80 2.89
CA ALA A 73 8.72 -3.80 1.68
C ALA A 73 7.90 -3.46 0.43
N PHE A 74 6.62 -3.82 0.42
CA PHE A 74 5.65 -3.47 -0.62
C PHE A 74 4.33 -3.02 0.01
N ALA A 75 3.79 -1.89 -0.45
CA ALA A 75 2.53 -1.31 0.00
C ALA A 75 1.56 -1.07 -1.16
N VAL A 76 0.27 -1.24 -0.89
CA VAL A 76 -0.81 -0.95 -1.83
C VAL A 76 -1.76 0.07 -1.22
N GLU A 77 -2.09 1.08 -2.02
CA GLU A 77 -3.08 2.11 -1.71
C GLU A 77 -4.15 2.06 -2.79
N VAL A 78 -5.38 1.72 -2.42
CA VAL A 78 -6.52 1.67 -3.33
C VAL A 78 -7.35 2.93 -3.13
N ARG A 79 -7.51 3.69 -4.22
CA ARG A 79 -8.26 4.95 -4.16
C ARG A 79 -9.71 4.71 -3.76
N SER A 80 -10.20 5.56 -2.86
CA SER A 80 -11.60 5.65 -2.46
C SER A 80 -12.21 6.97 -2.95
N GLU A 81 -13.51 7.19 -2.72
CA GLU A 81 -14.24 8.38 -3.22
C GLU A 81 -13.53 9.71 -2.88
N ASN A 82 -12.92 9.82 -1.70
CA ASN A 82 -12.24 11.03 -1.25
C ASN A 82 -10.76 11.13 -1.67
N ALA A 83 -10.26 10.17 -2.44
CA ALA A 83 -8.87 10.13 -2.89
C ALA A 83 -8.62 10.94 -4.17
N TYR A 84 -9.58 11.74 -4.63
CA TYR A 84 -9.50 12.49 -5.88
C TYR A 84 -9.45 14.00 -5.67
N GLY A 85 -8.77 14.69 -6.60
CA GLY A 85 -8.63 16.14 -6.63
C GLY A 85 -7.25 16.62 -6.17
N PRO A 86 -6.90 17.90 -6.40
CA PRO A 86 -5.52 18.38 -6.28
C PRO A 86 -4.90 18.20 -4.89
N THR A 87 -5.71 18.29 -3.83
CA THR A 87 -5.23 18.07 -2.46
C THR A 87 -4.96 16.59 -2.19
N ALA A 88 -5.88 15.71 -2.56
CA ALA A 88 -5.71 14.27 -2.38
C ALA A 88 -4.51 13.73 -3.16
N GLU A 89 -4.27 14.21 -4.40
CA GLU A 89 -3.08 13.85 -5.18
C GLU A 89 -1.76 14.25 -4.47
N ARG A 90 -1.72 15.45 -3.87
CA ARG A 90 -0.55 15.90 -3.10
C ARG A 90 -0.35 15.06 -1.84
N GLU A 91 -1.43 14.74 -1.14
CA GLU A 91 -1.38 13.91 0.07
C GLU A 91 -0.92 12.48 -0.24
N LEU A 92 -1.41 11.89 -1.33
CA LEU A 92 -1.00 10.56 -1.79
C LEU A 92 0.47 10.56 -2.24
N ALA A 93 0.89 11.56 -3.01
CA ALA A 93 2.29 11.73 -3.39
C ALA A 93 3.21 11.89 -2.17
N GLN A 94 2.80 12.67 -1.16
CA GLN A 94 3.55 12.80 0.09
C GLN A 94 3.60 11.48 0.86
N LYS A 95 2.46 10.77 1.01
CA LYS A 95 2.40 9.46 1.67
C LYS A 95 3.32 8.45 0.98
N ARG A 96 3.37 8.46 -0.36
CA ARG A 96 4.29 7.64 -1.16
C ARG A 96 5.76 7.97 -0.88
N ARG A 97 6.13 9.25 -0.83
CA ARG A 97 7.50 9.67 -0.45
C ARG A 97 7.86 9.20 0.95
N ASP A 98 6.92 9.30 1.89
CA ASP A 98 7.13 8.81 3.25
C ASP A 98 7.38 7.30 3.26
N TYR A 99 6.60 6.50 2.50
CA TYR A 99 6.83 5.06 2.38
C TYR A 99 8.26 4.76 1.92
N PHE A 100 8.71 5.41 0.86
CA PHE A 100 10.07 5.23 0.32
C PHE A 100 11.15 5.69 1.31
N THR A 101 10.92 6.81 2.00
CA THR A 101 11.85 7.32 3.03
C THR A 101 11.96 6.33 4.20
N ALA A 102 10.87 5.66 4.54
CA ALA A 102 10.85 4.63 5.58
C ALA A 102 11.36 3.25 5.13
N GLY A 103 11.84 3.11 3.88
CA GLY A 103 12.44 1.87 3.38
C GLY A 103 11.50 0.94 2.59
N THR A 104 10.29 1.38 2.24
CA THR A 104 9.44 0.65 1.29
C THR A 104 10.12 0.60 -0.08
N LEU A 105 10.05 -0.53 -0.78
CA LEU A 105 10.71 -0.70 -2.09
C LEU A 105 9.76 -0.44 -3.27
N VAL A 106 8.49 -0.80 -3.11
CA VAL A 106 7.46 -0.66 -4.15
C VAL A 106 6.16 -0.16 -3.53
N VAL A 107 5.51 0.80 -4.18
CA VAL A 107 4.17 1.27 -3.83
C VAL A 107 3.26 1.16 -5.05
N TRP A 108 2.11 0.52 -4.90
CA TRP A 108 1.04 0.56 -5.89
C TRP A 108 -0.01 1.58 -5.50
N ASP A 109 -0.33 2.48 -6.43
CA ASP A 109 -1.51 3.32 -6.41
C ASP A 109 -2.53 2.71 -7.37
N VAL A 110 -3.65 2.25 -6.82
CA VAL A 110 -4.70 1.54 -7.55
C VAL A 110 -5.90 2.46 -7.74
N ASP A 111 -6.14 2.87 -8.98
CA ASP A 111 -7.25 3.73 -9.37
C ASP A 111 -8.27 2.95 -10.22
N LEU A 112 -9.35 2.53 -9.57
CA LEU A 112 -10.41 1.74 -10.21
C LEU A 112 -11.29 2.56 -11.17
N LEU A 113 -11.12 3.89 -11.21
CA LEU A 113 -11.82 4.79 -12.12
C LEU A 113 -10.96 5.19 -13.34
N SER A 114 -9.68 4.82 -13.36
CA SER A 114 -8.73 5.13 -14.41
C SER A 114 -8.57 3.97 -15.40
N ASP A 115 -8.26 4.29 -16.66
CA ASP A 115 -7.83 3.29 -17.66
C ASP A 115 -6.49 2.65 -17.27
N ASN A 116 -5.63 3.42 -16.59
CA ASN A 116 -4.36 2.99 -16.02
C ASN A 116 -4.59 2.60 -14.57
N VAL A 117 -5.09 1.39 -14.36
CA VAL A 117 -5.64 0.93 -13.07
C VAL A 117 -4.58 0.85 -11.98
N ILE A 118 -3.36 0.43 -12.32
CA ILE A 118 -2.28 0.27 -11.36
C ILE A 118 -1.11 1.14 -11.79
N SER A 119 -0.75 2.12 -10.97
CA SER A 119 0.50 2.86 -11.09
C SER A 119 1.54 2.27 -10.12
N VAL A 120 2.60 1.70 -10.68
CA VAL A 120 3.67 1.04 -9.92
C VAL A 120 4.84 2.00 -9.75
N TYR A 121 5.04 2.46 -8.52
CA TYR A 121 6.17 3.28 -8.13
C TYR A 121 7.23 2.43 -7.47
N ARG A 122 8.51 2.74 -7.73
CA ARG A 122 9.65 2.01 -7.17
C ARG A 122 10.56 2.98 -6.45
N PHE A 123 11.23 2.53 -5.40
CA PHE A 123 12.17 3.36 -4.64
C PHE A 123 13.27 3.97 -5.53
N THR A 124 13.69 3.27 -6.58
CA THR A 124 14.71 3.73 -7.54
C THR A 124 14.22 4.85 -8.48
N ASP A 125 12.90 4.99 -8.65
CA ASP A 125 12.26 6.03 -9.47
C ASP A 125 10.88 6.36 -8.88
N PRO A 126 10.85 7.11 -7.76
CA PRO A 126 9.65 7.27 -6.93
C PRO A 126 8.62 8.25 -7.53
N GLU A 127 8.96 8.95 -8.61
CA GLU A 127 8.12 9.97 -9.24
C GLU A 127 7.63 9.58 -10.63
N THR A 128 8.23 8.55 -11.26
CA THR A 128 7.85 8.10 -12.60
C THR A 128 7.30 6.67 -12.55
N PRO A 129 5.97 6.49 -12.41
CA PRO A 129 5.40 5.16 -12.30
C PRO A 129 5.36 4.46 -13.66
N THR A 130 5.45 3.14 -13.65
CA THR A 130 4.96 2.32 -14.76
C THR A 130 3.49 1.99 -14.53
N SER A 131 2.63 2.22 -15.52
CA SER A 131 1.19 1.93 -15.42
C SER A 131 0.81 0.62 -16.11
N THR A 132 -0.16 -0.09 -15.53
CA THR A 132 -0.84 -1.24 -16.16
C THR A 132 -2.24 -0.82 -16.58
N ARG A 133 -2.64 -1.17 -17.81
CA ARG A 133 -3.98 -0.83 -18.32
C ARG A 133 -5.01 -1.86 -17.85
N LEU A 134 -6.28 -1.45 -17.79
CA LEU A 134 -7.39 -2.35 -17.46
C LEU A 134 -7.45 -3.58 -18.39
N ASP A 135 -7.09 -3.42 -19.66
CA ASP A 135 -7.11 -4.48 -20.67
C ASP A 135 -6.05 -5.56 -20.41
N ASP A 136 -4.94 -5.21 -19.74
CA ASP A 136 -3.86 -6.13 -19.39
C ASP A 136 -4.15 -6.88 -18.07
N ALA A 137 -5.16 -6.43 -17.31
CA ALA A 137 -5.49 -6.95 -15.97
C ALA A 137 -6.64 -7.97 -15.97
N ARG A 138 -7.16 -8.36 -17.14
CA ARG A 138 -8.22 -9.37 -17.34
C ARG A 138 -7.65 -10.67 -17.90
#